data_AF-A0A9Q3BFV5-F1
#
_entry.id   AF-A0A9Q3BFV5-F1
#
_cell.length_a   1.000
_cell.length_b   1.000
_cell.length_c   1.000
_cell.angle_alpha   90.00
_cell.angle_beta   90.00
_cell.angle_gamma   90.00
#
_symmetry.space_group_name_H-M   'P 1'
#
loop_
_entity.id
_entity.type
_entity.pdbx_description
1 polymer ?
#
loop_
_entity_poly.entity_id
_entity_poly.type
_entity_poly.pdbx_seq_one_letter_code
_entity_poly.pdbx_strand_id
1 'polypeptide(L)'
;MSTQDPLEELLNEFREGQLSTSLTSKQKLSLLKILSKNRPAFAIGEEPLGKIRGCDIELYIDVERPYPPMLRRPPYPAILETRKEIEKGINELLDMDVIRKIGNNEIV
;
A
#
# COMPACT_ATOMS: atom_id res chain seq x y z
N MET A 1 -27.29 -7.25 13.87
CA MET A 1 -26.69 -6.20 13.02
C MET A 1 -26.20 -5.11 13.95
N SER A 2 -24.99 -5.27 14.48
CA SER A 2 -24.43 -4.35 15.48
C SER A 2 -24.05 -3.06 14.78
N THR A 3 -24.73 -1.96 15.10
CA THR A 3 -24.27 -0.61 14.77
C THR A 3 -23.08 -0.30 15.67
N GLN A 4 -21.87 -0.68 15.25
CA GLN A 4 -20.66 -0.23 15.92
C GLN A 4 -20.51 1.27 15.70
N ASP A 5 -20.33 2.02 16.78
CA ASP A 5 -20.15 3.47 16.76
C ASP A 5 -18.85 3.77 15.98
N PRO A 6 -18.86 4.62 14.94
CA PRO A 6 -17.67 4.97 14.16
C PRO A 6 -16.49 5.45 15.02
N LEU A 7 -16.78 5.97 16.21
CA LEU A 7 -15.77 6.38 17.18
C LEU A 7 -15.07 5.21 17.86
N GLU A 8 -15.75 4.09 18.13
CA GLU A 8 -15.17 2.89 18.76
C GLU A 8 -14.24 2.14 17.81
N GLU A 9 -14.59 2.10 16.52
CA GLU A 9 -13.76 1.49 15.48
C GLU A 9 -12.46 2.29 15.29
N LEU A 10 -12.57 3.63 15.24
CA LEU A 10 -11.41 4.51 15.18
C LEU A 10 -10.52 4.38 16.43
N LEU A 11 -11.11 4.30 17.61
CA LEU A 11 -10.36 4.08 18.86
C LEU A 11 -9.63 2.74 18.87
N ASN A 12 -10.20 1.71 18.24
CA ASN A 12 -9.55 0.41 18.07
C ASN A 12 -8.41 0.46 17.04
N GLU A 13 -8.53 1.23 15.96
CA GLU A 13 -7.47 1.44 14.97
C GLU A 13 -6.30 2.25 15.54
N PHE A 14 -6.59 3.29 16.32
CA PHE A 14 -5.59 4.09 17.02
C PHE A 14 -5.09 3.44 18.33
N ARG A 15 -5.36 2.14 18.58
CA ARG A 15 -4.92 1.44 19.79
C ARG A 15 -3.41 1.46 19.99
N GLU A 16 -2.65 1.45 18.90
CA GLU A 16 -1.19 1.57 18.94
C GLU A 16 -0.71 3.03 19.01
N GLY A 17 -1.61 3.98 18.78
CA GLY A 17 -1.33 5.40 18.81
C GLY A 17 -1.35 5.97 20.23
N GLN A 18 -0.26 6.58 20.66
CA GLN A 18 -0.24 7.34 21.91
C GLN A 18 -0.74 8.76 21.68
N LEU A 19 -1.90 9.09 22.28
CA LEU A 19 -2.33 10.48 22.39
C LEU A 19 -1.55 11.16 23.52
N SER A 20 -1.15 12.42 23.30
CA SER A 20 -0.45 13.21 24.32
C SER A 20 -1.23 13.23 25.64
N THR A 21 -0.50 13.03 26.74
CA THR A 21 -1.03 13.09 28.11
C THR A 21 -1.46 14.50 28.52
N SER A 22 -0.96 15.52 27.82
CA SER A 22 -1.30 16.94 28.04
C SER A 22 -2.70 17.33 27.56
N LEU A 23 -3.35 16.49 26.75
CA LEU A 23 -4.64 16.80 26.16
C LEU A 23 -5.79 16.46 27.11
N THR A 24 -6.71 17.39 27.29
CA THR A 24 -7.97 17.15 28.00
C THR A 24 -8.87 16.18 27.22
N SER A 25 -9.80 15.52 27.91
CA SER A 25 -10.75 14.58 27.29
C SER A 25 -11.56 15.21 26.15
N LYS A 26 -11.93 16.50 26.29
CA LYS A 26 -12.64 17.24 25.23
C LYS A 26 -11.78 17.46 23.98
N GLN A 27 -10.49 17.76 24.15
CA GLN A 27 -9.57 17.96 23.04
C GLN A 27 -9.28 16.65 22.31
N LYS A 28 -9.14 15.54 23.04
CA LYS A 28 -8.98 14.20 22.45
C LYS A 28 -10.18 13.82 21.58
N LEU A 29 -11.40 14.06 22.08
CA LEU A 29 -12.63 13.84 21.30
C LEU A 29 -12.68 14.72 20.05
N SER A 30 -12.29 16.00 20.17
CA SER A 30 -12.22 16.91 19.03
C SER A 30 -11.22 16.43 17.98
N LEU A 31 -10.05 15.94 18.40
CA LEU A 31 -9.04 15.39 17.52
C LEU A 31 -9.54 14.13 16.79
N LEU A 32 -10.14 13.19 17.51
CA LEU A 32 -10.70 11.97 16.92
C LEU A 32 -11.77 12.28 15.87
N LYS A 33 -12.62 13.30 16.11
CA LYS A 33 -13.59 13.77 15.11
C LYS A 33 -12.93 14.31 13.85
N ILE A 34 -11.83 15.05 13.98
CA ILE A 34 -11.07 15.59 12.84
C ILE A 34 -10.40 14.46 12.07
N LEU A 35 -9.77 13.50 12.77
CA LEU A 35 -9.14 12.34 12.17
C LEU A 35 -10.16 11.47 11.42
N SER A 36 -11.32 11.22 12.04
CA SER A 36 -12.43 10.51 11.41
C SER A 36 -12.95 11.24 10.16
N LYS A 37 -13.13 12.57 10.23
CA LYS A 37 -13.58 13.37 9.10
C LYS A 37 -12.59 13.35 7.92
N ASN A 38 -11.30 13.34 8.21
CA ASN A 38 -10.22 13.36 7.20
C ASN A 38 -9.59 11.99 6.99
N ARG A 39 -10.28 10.91 7.34
CA ARG A 39 -9.82 9.52 7.19
C ARG A 39 -9.14 9.20 5.85
N PRO A 40 -9.69 9.56 4.67
CA PRO A 40 -9.09 9.23 3.38
C PRO A 40 -7.83 10.05 3.04
N ALA A 41 -7.49 11.06 3.85
CA ALA A 41 -6.24 11.81 3.68
C ALA A 41 -5.04 11.10 4.34
N PHE A 42 -5.28 10.08 5.16
CA PHE A 42 -4.26 9.30 5.83
C PHE A 42 -4.06 7.96 5.12
N ALA A 43 -2.82 7.51 5.02
CA ALA A 43 -2.49 6.18 4.55
C ALA A 43 -2.87 5.13 5.61
N ILE A 44 -4.17 4.87 5.73
CA ILE A 44 -4.72 3.79 6.56
C ILE A 44 -4.68 2.53 5.71
N GLY A 45 -4.21 1.42 6.28
CA GLY A 45 -3.82 0.20 5.55
C GLY A 45 -4.91 -0.49 4.71
N GLU A 46 -6.14 0.02 4.71
CA GLU A 46 -7.25 -0.51 3.91
C GLU A 46 -7.41 0.18 2.54
N GLU A 47 -6.86 1.38 2.35
CA GLU A 47 -6.96 2.08 1.07
C GLU A 47 -5.76 1.75 0.16
N PRO A 48 -5.99 1.36 -1.11
CA PRO A 48 -4.91 1.04 -2.03
C PRO A 48 -4.04 2.28 -2.25
N LEU A 49 -2.76 2.16 -1.91
CA LEU A 49 -1.78 3.22 -2.11
C LEU A 49 -1.74 3.64 -3.58
N GLY A 50 -1.87 4.94 -3.84
CA GLY A 50 -1.49 5.50 -5.13
C GLY A 50 -2.43 5.22 -6.30
N LYS A 51 -3.72 4.89 -6.07
CA LYS A 51 -4.74 4.80 -7.14
C LYS A 51 -5.15 6.19 -7.69
N ILE A 52 -4.17 7.07 -7.91
CA ILE A 52 -4.34 8.38 -8.52
C ILE A 52 -4.49 8.17 -10.02
N ARG A 53 -5.72 8.30 -10.51
CA ARG A 53 -6.02 8.21 -11.95
C ARG A 53 -5.40 9.41 -12.67
N GLY A 54 -4.75 9.17 -13.82
CA GLY A 54 -4.27 10.22 -14.72
C GLY A 54 -2.78 10.56 -14.61
N CYS A 55 -1.99 9.79 -13.86
CA CYS A 55 -0.52 9.89 -13.82
C CYS A 55 0.13 8.70 -14.55
N ASP A 56 -0.44 8.27 -15.67
CA ASP A 56 0.14 7.21 -16.49
C ASP A 56 1.42 7.72 -17.14
N ILE A 57 2.50 6.95 -17.02
CA ILE A 57 3.82 7.31 -17.57
C ILE A 57 4.08 6.44 -18.79
N GLU A 58 4.29 7.06 -19.94
CA GLU A 58 4.81 6.40 -21.12
C GLU A 58 6.33 6.51 -21.15
N LEU A 59 7.01 5.37 -21.15
CA LEU A 59 8.47 5.29 -21.21
C LEU A 59 8.89 4.97 -22.65
N TYR A 60 9.65 5.89 -23.25
CA TYR A 60 10.26 5.71 -24.57
C TYR A 60 11.73 5.35 -24.40
N ILE A 61 12.22 4.40 -25.21
CA ILE A 61 13.62 4.05 -25.22
C ILE A 61 14.28 4.71 -26.44
N ASP A 62 15.36 5.46 -26.22
CA ASP A 62 16.03 6.26 -27.24
C ASP A 62 17.04 5.48 -28.11
N VAL A 63 16.95 4.14 -28.20
CA VAL A 63 17.90 3.33 -28.99
C VAL A 63 17.20 2.52 -30.07
N GLU A 64 17.87 2.16 -31.15
CA GLU A 64 17.25 1.39 -32.25
C GLU A 64 17.36 -0.12 -32.02
N ARG A 65 16.42 -0.90 -32.60
CA ARG A 65 16.44 -2.37 -32.53
C ARG A 65 17.75 -2.93 -33.14
N PRO A 66 18.27 -4.07 -32.64
CA PRO A 66 17.70 -4.92 -31.60
C PRO A 66 18.08 -4.42 -30.20
N TYR A 67 17.07 -3.96 -29.45
CA TYR A 67 17.19 -3.67 -28.03
C TYR A 67 17.79 -4.86 -27.29
N PRO A 68 18.54 -4.63 -26.20
CA PRO A 68 19.44 -5.63 -25.63
C PRO A 68 18.73 -6.97 -25.46
N PRO A 69 19.38 -8.09 -25.80
CA PRO A 69 18.79 -9.42 -25.61
C PRO A 69 18.28 -9.48 -24.18
N MET A 70 17.01 -9.92 -23.99
CA MET A 70 16.40 -10.01 -22.67
C MET A 70 17.45 -10.59 -21.72
N LEU A 71 17.90 -9.81 -20.75
CA LEU A 71 18.77 -10.28 -19.69
C LEU A 71 17.92 -11.17 -18.78
N ARG A 72 17.47 -12.33 -19.29
CA ARG A 72 16.89 -13.43 -18.52
C ARG A 72 18.03 -14.09 -17.76
N ARG A 73 18.69 -13.32 -16.88
CA ARG A 73 19.52 -13.92 -15.85
C ARG A 73 18.55 -14.63 -14.92
N PRO A 74 18.81 -15.89 -14.55
CA PRO A 74 18.02 -16.52 -13.52
C PRO A 74 18.06 -15.62 -12.27
N PRO A 75 16.94 -15.50 -11.53
CA PRO A 75 16.95 -14.75 -10.28
C PRO A 75 18.02 -15.36 -9.38
N TYR A 76 18.74 -14.50 -8.66
CA TYR A 76 19.74 -14.96 -7.70
C TYR A 76 19.06 -15.84 -6.64
N PRO A 77 19.66 -16.98 -6.24
CA PRO A 77 19.06 -17.84 -5.24
C PRO A 77 18.95 -17.11 -3.90
N ALA A 78 17.72 -17.00 -3.39
CA ALA A 78 17.45 -16.51 -2.04
C ALA A 78 17.43 -17.68 -1.05
N ILE A 79 17.84 -17.42 0.19
CA ILE A 79 17.65 -18.37 1.30
C ILE A 79 16.17 -18.52 1.63
N LEU A 80 15.78 -19.66 2.22
CA LEU A 80 14.37 -20.01 2.45
C LEU A 80 13.61 -18.99 3.30
N GLU A 81 14.24 -18.45 4.35
CA GLU A 81 13.62 -17.46 5.24
C GLU A 81 13.34 -16.16 4.49
N THR A 82 14.36 -15.62 3.82
CA THR A 82 14.22 -14.43 2.98
C THR A 82 13.18 -14.62 1.88
N ARG A 83 13.11 -15.80 1.27
CA ARG A 83 12.08 -16.08 0.24
C ARG A 83 10.67 -15.97 0.81
N LYS A 84 10.41 -16.48 2.01
CA LYS A 84 9.09 -16.41 2.65
C LYS A 84 8.69 -14.96 2.98
N GLU A 85 9.63 -14.16 3.45
CA GLU A 85 9.39 -12.74 3.73
C GLU A 85 9.10 -11.95 2.46
N ILE A 86 9.88 -12.18 1.40
CA ILE A 86 9.64 -11.58 0.09
C ILE A 86 8.27 -11.99 -0.46
N GLU A 87 7.90 -13.27 -0.34
CA GLU A 87 6.62 -13.79 -0.81
C GLU A 87 5.44 -13.11 -0.11
N LYS A 88 5.56 -12.82 1.20
CA LYS A 88 4.56 -12.03 1.93
C LYS A 88 4.40 -10.63 1.31
N GLY A 89 5.50 -9.93 1.08
CA GLY A 89 5.46 -8.60 0.46
C GLY A 89 4.93 -8.61 -0.98
N ILE A 90 5.26 -9.64 -1.76
CA ILE A 90 4.71 -9.82 -3.11
C ILE A 90 3.19 -10.00 -3.06
N ASN A 91 2.67 -10.80 -2.13
CA ASN A 91 1.23 -11.00 -1.99
C ASN A 91 0.51 -9.70 -1.60
N GLU A 92 1.07 -8.93 -0.66
CA GLU A 92 0.53 -7.60 -0.30
C GLU A 92 0.47 -6.66 -1.52
N LEU A 93 1.53 -6.64 -2.35
CA LEU A 93 1.56 -5.80 -3.56
C LEU A 93 0.60 -6.28 -4.66
N LEU A 94 0.34 -7.59 -4.76
CA LEU A 94 -0.67 -8.15 -5.66
C LEU A 94 -2.09 -7.78 -5.21
N ASP A 95 -2.37 -7.88 -3.92
CA ASP A 95 -3.68 -7.53 -3.35
C ASP A 95 -3.99 -6.03 -3.51
N MET A 96 -2.96 -5.18 -3.47
CA MET A 96 -3.08 -3.74 -3.72
C MET A 96 -3.15 -3.36 -5.21
N ASP A 97 -3.07 -4.32 -6.14
CA ASP A 97 -3.05 -4.09 -7.59
C ASP A 97 -1.90 -3.17 -8.05
N VAL A 98 -0.79 -3.16 -7.29
CA VAL A 98 0.43 -2.40 -7.61
C VAL A 98 1.31 -3.17 -8.60
N ILE A 99 1.35 -4.49 -8.46
CA ILE A 99 2.04 -5.40 -9.38
C ILE A 99 1.04 -6.42 -9.94
N ARG A 100 1.30 -6.91 -11.15
CA ARG A 100 0.51 -7.98 -11.77
C ARG A 100 1.40 -9.01 -12.43
N LYS A 101 0.86 -10.21 -12.62
CA LYS A 101 1.51 -11.25 -13.41
C LYS A 101 1.42 -10.91 -14.89
N ILE A 102 2.57 -10.87 -15.57
CA ILE A 102 2.67 -10.72 -17.02
C ILE A 102 2.98 -12.09 -17.63
N GLY A 103 2.23 -12.48 -18.64
CA GLY A 103 2.44 -13.75 -19.34
C GLY A 103 3.66 -13.70 -20.27
N ASN A 104 4.31 -14.84 -20.51
CA ASN A 104 5.48 -14.94 -21.40
C ASN A 104 5.23 -14.41 -22.84
N ASN A 105 3.96 -14.31 -23.25
CA ASN A 105 3.55 -13.90 -24.60
C ASN A 105 2.88 -12.52 -24.62
N GLU A 106 2.80 -11.83 -23.49
CA GLU A 106 2.22 -10.50 -23.41
C GLU A 106 3.32 -9.48 -23.75
N ILE A 107 3.18 -8.83 -24.91
CA ILE A 107 4.05 -7.72 -25.30
C ILE A 107 3.41 -6.46 -24.70
N VAL A 108 4.12 -5.85 -23.75
CA VAL A 108 3.81 -4.53 -23.20
C VAL A 108 4.59 -3.48 -23.97
#